data_AF-B9TQA6-F1
#
_entry.id   AF-B9TQA6-F1
#
_cell.length_a   1.000
_cell.length_b   1.000
_cell.length_c   1.000
_cell.angle_alpha   90.00
_cell.angle_beta   90.00
_cell.angle_gamma   90.00
#
_symmetry.space_group_name_H-M   'P 1'
#
loop_
_entity.id
_entity.type
_entity.pdbx_description
1 polymer ?
#
loop_
_entity_poly.entity_id
_entity_poly.type
_entity_poly.pdbx_seq_one_letter_code
_entity_poly.pdbx_strand_id
1 'polypeptide(L)'
;MAAFPVPLDPEVQDFYFGALQFGRLAESFGEHSLFDVTRANLPGHERNTTLSIRNVVPAPFLGPRFAYAHSTTLFSATLSPWHYFADLLGMPADTAWIDVDSPFTASQLDVHVAHGISTRYQARASSLAPIATLMADQYHASPGNYLAFFSSFDYLEQVADRFERDHPDIPVWRQARRMSEPERADFLARFVAGGRGIGFAVLGGSFGEGVDLPGERLIGAF
;
A
#
# COMPACT_ATOMS: atom_id res chain seq x y z
N MET A 1 59.36 -1.42 10.54
CA MET A 1 58.21 -2.31 10.78
C MET A 1 56.97 -1.54 10.36
N ALA A 2 56.46 -1.80 9.16
CA ALA A 2 55.23 -1.16 8.69
C ALA A 2 54.08 -1.65 9.57
N ALA A 3 53.38 -0.72 10.23
CA ALA A 3 52.17 -1.04 10.96
C ALA A 3 51.14 -1.54 9.95
N PHE A 4 50.84 -2.83 9.99
CA PHE A 4 49.71 -3.38 9.24
C PHE A 4 48.45 -2.68 9.78
N PRO A 5 47.60 -2.09 8.90
CA PRO A 5 46.36 -1.50 9.36
C PRO A 5 45.52 -2.61 9.98
N VAL A 6 45.21 -2.47 11.28
CA VAL A 6 44.25 -3.33 11.95
C VAL A 6 42.94 -3.20 11.17
N PRO A 7 42.33 -4.30 10.72
CA PRO A 7 41.05 -4.23 10.03
C PRO A 7 40.05 -3.54 10.97
N LEU A 8 39.44 -2.46 10.49
CA LEU A 8 38.35 -1.78 11.19
C LEU A 8 37.27 -2.81 11.48
N ASP A 9 36.73 -2.74 12.69
CA ASP A 9 35.56 -3.53 13.09
C ASP A 9 34.46 -3.34 12.03
N PRO A 10 33.91 -4.42 11.43
CA PRO A 10 32.86 -4.32 10.42
C PRO A 10 31.69 -3.43 10.84
N GLU A 11 31.29 -3.45 12.11
CA GLU A 11 30.19 -2.61 12.62
C GLU A 11 30.55 -1.12 12.60
N VAL A 12 31.80 -0.79 12.94
CA VAL A 12 32.32 0.58 12.89
C VAL A 12 32.46 1.07 11.46
N GLN A 13 32.88 0.18 10.55
CA GLN A 13 32.98 0.47 9.12
C GLN A 13 31.60 0.75 8.51
N ASP A 14 30.61 -0.09 8.80
CA ASP A 14 29.23 0.10 8.33
C ASP A 14 28.61 1.37 8.89
N PHE A 15 28.83 1.67 10.18
CA PHE A 15 28.41 2.93 10.78
C PHE A 15 29.06 4.13 10.09
N TYR A 16 30.37 4.08 9.82
CA TYR A 16 31.08 5.16 9.14
C TYR A 16 30.52 5.43 7.75
N PHE A 17 30.31 4.38 6.94
CA PHE A 17 29.71 4.53 5.61
C PHE A 17 28.27 5.01 5.67
N GLY A 18 27.48 4.51 6.62
CA GLY A 18 26.12 4.97 6.89
C GLY A 18 26.09 6.47 7.25
N ALA A 19 27.01 6.93 8.10
CA ALA A 19 27.13 8.33 8.48
C ALA A 19 27.52 9.23 7.30
N LEU A 20 28.46 8.80 6.45
CA LEU A 20 28.81 9.52 5.22
C LEU A 20 27.66 9.59 4.22
N GLN A 21 26.90 8.51 4.05
CA GLN A 21 25.72 8.50 3.19
C GLN A 21 24.64 9.43 3.74
N PHE A 22 24.41 9.39 5.05
CA PHE A 22 23.45 10.26 5.72
C PHE A 22 23.85 11.74 5.61
N GLY A 23 25.14 12.06 5.79
CA GLY A 23 25.66 13.42 5.62
C GLY A 23 25.39 13.96 4.21
N ARG A 24 25.67 13.16 3.18
CA ARG A 24 25.35 13.51 1.79
C ARG A 24 23.85 13.70 1.54
N LEU A 25 23.00 12.86 2.15
CA LEU A 25 21.55 13.05 2.07
C LEU A 25 21.12 14.37 2.75
N ALA A 26 21.70 14.69 3.90
CA ALA A 26 21.41 15.90 4.67
C ALA A 26 21.80 17.19 3.94
N GLU A 27 22.80 17.16 3.07
CA GLU A 27 23.14 18.30 2.20
C GLU A 27 21.98 18.69 1.26
N SER A 28 21.11 17.72 0.92
CA SER A 28 19.90 17.96 0.10
C SER A 28 18.66 18.28 0.93
N PHE A 29 18.78 18.47 2.25
CA PHE A 29 17.64 18.77 3.11
C PHE A 29 17.07 20.16 2.81
N GLY A 30 15.75 20.28 2.82
CA GLY A 30 15.02 21.52 2.56
C GLY A 30 13.54 21.41 2.93
N GLU A 31 12.74 22.41 2.56
CA GLU A 31 11.29 22.47 2.85
C GLU A 31 10.50 21.27 2.32
N HIS A 32 11.06 20.57 1.35
CA HIS A 32 10.49 19.38 0.73
C HIS A 32 10.69 18.08 1.55
N SER A 33 11.35 18.15 2.71
CA SER A 33 11.71 16.99 3.52
C SER A 33 11.35 17.16 4.99
N LEU A 34 11.07 16.05 5.65
CA LEU A 34 10.91 15.95 7.11
C LEU A 34 12.10 15.22 7.71
N PHE A 35 12.47 15.60 8.94
CA PHE A 35 13.44 14.87 9.74
C PHE A 35 12.75 14.28 10.96
N ASP A 36 12.92 12.97 11.17
CA ASP A 36 12.38 12.27 12.34
C ASP A 36 13.41 11.34 12.96
N VAL A 37 13.17 11.03 14.23
CA VAL A 37 14.02 10.17 15.05
C VAL A 37 13.14 9.12 15.70
N THR A 38 13.40 7.86 15.37
CA THR A 38 12.75 6.71 16.02
C THR A 38 13.72 6.10 17.02
N ARG A 39 13.28 5.95 18.28
CA ARG A 39 14.07 5.30 19.34
C ARG A 39 13.37 4.02 19.74
N ALA A 40 14.00 2.89 19.47
CA ALA A 40 13.50 1.59 19.91
C ALA A 40 14.09 1.28 21.30
N ASN A 41 13.22 1.16 22.30
CA ASN A 41 13.57 0.61 23.61
C ASN A 41 13.04 -0.83 23.68
N LEU A 42 13.78 -1.78 23.10
CA LEU A 42 13.46 -3.20 23.26
C LEU A 42 14.13 -3.73 24.54
N PRO A 43 13.42 -4.47 25.42
CA PRO A 43 14.03 -5.09 26.59
C PRO A 43 15.17 -6.02 26.18
N GLY A 44 16.37 -5.79 26.72
CA GLY A 44 17.54 -6.65 26.48
C GLY A 44 18.29 -6.40 25.16
N HIS A 45 18.04 -5.28 24.48
CA HIS A 45 18.86 -4.83 23.33
C HIS A 45 19.45 -3.45 23.61
N GLU A 46 20.59 -3.14 22.98
CA GLU A 46 21.18 -1.80 23.01
C GLU A 46 20.21 -0.77 22.42
N ARG A 47 20.33 0.49 22.89
CA ARG A 47 19.49 1.60 22.43
C ARG A 47 19.66 1.78 20.92
N ASN A 48 18.68 1.35 20.14
CA ASN A 48 18.70 1.55 18.70
C ASN A 48 17.99 2.85 18.35
N THR A 49 18.73 3.80 17.78
CA THR A 49 18.20 5.10 17.34
C THR A 49 18.32 5.18 15.83
N THR A 50 17.19 5.35 15.15
CA THR A 50 17.13 5.56 13.71
C THR A 50 16.88 7.03 13.43
N LEU A 51 17.77 7.65 12.65
CA LEU A 51 17.59 8.98 12.10
C LEU A 51 17.05 8.84 10.67
N SER A 52 16.07 9.66 10.29
CA SER A 52 15.44 9.58 8.97
C SER A 52 15.23 10.97 8.38
N ILE A 53 15.61 11.14 7.11
CA ILE A 53 15.22 12.26 6.28
C ILE A 53 14.23 11.71 5.25
N ARG A 54 12.98 12.18 5.30
CA ARG A 54 11.89 11.73 4.42
C ARG A 54 11.56 12.82 3.43
N ASN A 55 11.76 12.57 2.13
CA ASN A 55 11.23 13.45 1.11
C ASN A 55 9.70 13.32 1.05
N VAL A 56 9.00 14.42 1.26
CA VAL A 56 7.53 14.49 1.23
C VAL A 56 7.01 15.25 0.02
N VAL A 57 7.86 16.09 -0.59
CA VAL A 57 7.58 16.76 -1.86
C VAL A 57 8.71 16.43 -2.84
N PRO A 58 8.51 15.54 -3.82
CA PRO A 58 9.59 15.11 -4.71
C PRO A 58 9.89 16.11 -5.84
N ALA A 59 9.04 17.12 -6.04
CA ALA A 59 9.15 18.13 -7.10
C ALA A 59 10.57 18.68 -7.33
N PRO A 60 11.35 19.08 -6.29
CA PRO A 60 12.70 19.64 -6.51
C PRO A 60 13.68 18.65 -7.15
N PHE A 61 13.45 17.35 -7.00
CA PHE A 61 14.29 16.28 -7.56
C PHE A 61 13.79 15.79 -8.91
N LEU A 62 12.47 15.76 -9.11
CA LEU A 62 11.83 15.23 -10.31
C LEU A 62 11.72 16.27 -11.41
N GLY A 63 11.32 17.51 -11.09
CA GLY A 63 11.15 18.60 -12.05
C GLY A 63 12.34 18.79 -12.99
N PRO A 64 13.59 18.91 -12.49
CA PRO A 64 14.77 19.05 -13.34
C PRO A 64 14.99 17.85 -14.28
N ARG A 65 14.61 16.64 -13.87
CA ARG A 65 14.74 15.44 -14.71
C ARG A 65 13.72 15.43 -15.84
N PHE A 66 12.50 15.86 -15.55
CA PHE A 66 11.47 16.03 -16.57
C PHE A 66 11.83 17.13 -17.56
N ALA A 67 12.40 18.24 -17.09
CA ALA A 67 12.87 19.34 -17.94
C ALA A 67 14.06 18.94 -18.85
N TYR A 68 14.85 17.94 -18.46
CA TYR A 68 15.94 17.42 -19.29
C TYR A 68 15.43 16.54 -20.45
N ALA A 69 14.26 15.94 -20.31
CA ALA A 69 13.65 15.16 -21.39
C ALA A 69 13.13 16.07 -22.49
N HIS A 70 13.19 15.62 -23.74
CA HIS A 70 12.58 16.34 -24.86
C HIS A 70 11.05 16.46 -24.72
N SER A 71 10.42 15.43 -24.15
CA SER A 71 8.98 15.37 -23.87
C SER A 71 8.71 14.37 -22.74
N THR A 72 7.74 14.67 -21.88
CA THR A 72 7.27 13.77 -20.82
C THR A 72 5.76 13.59 -20.94
N THR A 73 5.29 12.35 -20.95
CA THR A 73 3.86 12.01 -20.90
C THR A 73 3.59 11.19 -19.66
N LEU A 74 2.71 11.67 -18.79
CA LEU A 74 2.28 10.99 -17.57
C LEU A 74 0.82 10.54 -17.75
N PHE A 75 0.53 9.27 -17.51
CA PHE A 75 -0.82 8.73 -17.62
C PHE A 75 -1.11 7.77 -16.46
N SER A 76 -2.31 7.88 -15.89
CA SER A 76 -2.85 6.96 -14.89
C SER A 76 -4.33 7.25 -14.70
N ALA A 77 -5.11 6.22 -14.32
CA ALA A 77 -6.54 6.35 -14.02
C ALA A 77 -6.81 7.09 -12.70
N THR A 78 -5.79 7.39 -11.89
CA THR A 78 -5.93 7.96 -10.54
C THR A 78 -5.24 9.32 -10.34
N LEU A 79 -4.85 10.01 -11.42
CA LEU A 79 -4.24 11.34 -11.37
C LEU A 79 -5.26 12.48 -11.20
N SER A 80 -6.20 12.31 -10.26
CA SER A 80 -7.20 13.32 -9.93
C SER A 80 -7.14 13.68 -8.45
N PRO A 81 -7.13 14.99 -8.07
CA PRO A 81 -7.13 16.15 -8.95
C PRO A 81 -5.74 16.41 -9.60
N TRP A 82 -5.71 16.72 -10.90
CA TRP A 82 -4.47 16.81 -11.67
C TRP A 82 -3.48 17.87 -11.17
N HIS A 83 -3.99 19.02 -10.69
CA HIS A 83 -3.15 20.11 -10.17
C HIS A 83 -2.27 19.65 -9.01
N TYR A 84 -2.83 18.84 -8.11
CA TYR A 84 -2.08 18.29 -6.98
C TYR A 84 -0.89 17.46 -7.45
N PHE A 85 -1.09 16.58 -8.42
CA PHE A 85 -0.02 15.74 -8.96
C PHE A 85 0.99 16.54 -9.78
N ALA A 86 0.53 17.54 -10.53
CA ALA A 86 1.41 18.46 -11.25
C ALA A 86 2.39 19.16 -10.30
N ASP A 87 1.87 19.74 -9.21
CA ASP A 87 2.69 20.41 -8.19
C ASP A 87 3.62 19.42 -7.47
N LEU A 88 3.09 18.26 -7.05
CA LEU A 88 3.85 17.24 -6.34
C LEU A 88 5.05 16.72 -7.14
N LEU A 89 4.88 16.57 -8.46
CA LEU A 89 5.91 16.09 -9.38
C LEU A 89 6.82 17.20 -9.93
N GLY A 90 6.50 18.47 -9.67
CA GLY A 90 7.25 19.62 -10.19
C GLY A 90 7.07 19.82 -11.69
N MET A 91 5.86 19.60 -12.18
CA MET A 91 5.50 19.85 -13.58
C MET A 91 5.50 21.34 -13.90
N PRO A 92 5.87 21.74 -15.13
CA PRO A 92 5.68 23.11 -15.59
C PRO A 92 4.22 23.58 -15.50
N ALA A 93 4.01 24.88 -15.25
CA ALA A 93 2.67 25.46 -15.12
C ALA A 93 1.82 25.39 -16.41
N ASP A 94 2.47 25.23 -17.56
CA ASP A 94 1.86 25.06 -18.88
C ASP A 94 1.69 23.59 -19.30
N THR A 95 1.85 22.64 -18.35
CA THR A 95 1.64 21.22 -18.60
C THR A 95 0.22 20.96 -19.08
N ALA A 96 0.10 20.41 -20.29
CA ALA A 96 -1.18 19.99 -20.83
C ALA A 96 -1.75 18.81 -20.04
N TRP A 97 -3.05 18.84 -19.79
CA TRP A 97 -3.80 17.80 -19.11
C TRP A 97 -5.00 17.38 -19.96
N ILE A 98 -5.29 16.08 -19.96
CA ILE A 98 -6.45 15.49 -20.62
C ILE A 98 -7.07 14.50 -19.64
N ASP A 99 -8.36 14.65 -19.39
CA ASP A 99 -9.18 13.63 -18.76
C ASP A 99 -9.84 12.78 -19.85
N VAL A 100 -9.76 11.46 -19.72
CA VAL A 100 -10.30 10.52 -20.71
C VAL A 100 -11.48 9.81 -20.08
N ASP A 101 -12.65 9.96 -20.70
CA ASP A 101 -13.87 9.35 -20.21
C ASP A 101 -13.74 7.83 -20.08
N SER A 102 -14.33 7.30 -19.00
CA SER A 102 -14.42 5.85 -18.80
C SER A 102 -15.21 5.21 -19.94
N PRO A 103 -14.73 4.10 -20.53
CA PRO A 103 -15.51 3.33 -21.50
C PRO A 103 -16.66 2.55 -20.85
N PHE A 104 -16.75 2.55 -19.52
CA PHE A 104 -17.78 1.83 -18.76
C PHE A 104 -18.97 2.71 -18.43
N THR A 105 -20.15 2.10 -18.50
CA THR A 105 -21.43 2.70 -18.10
C THR A 105 -21.71 2.44 -16.62
N ALA A 106 -22.39 3.38 -15.96
CA ALA A 106 -22.72 3.25 -14.54
C ALA A 106 -23.54 1.98 -14.22
N SER A 107 -24.34 1.47 -15.16
CA SER A 107 -25.11 0.23 -14.98
C SER A 107 -24.25 -1.04 -14.87
N GLN A 108 -22.95 -0.98 -15.16
CA GLN A 108 -22.03 -2.11 -15.05
C GLN A 108 -21.43 -2.25 -13.64
N LEU A 109 -21.68 -1.29 -12.74
CA LEU A 109 -21.15 -1.28 -11.38
C LEU A 109 -22.23 -0.87 -10.39
N ASP A 110 -22.44 -1.68 -9.36
CA ASP A 110 -23.30 -1.35 -8.25
C ASP A 110 -22.45 -0.98 -7.02
N VAL A 111 -22.70 0.18 -6.43
CA VAL A 111 -21.88 0.74 -5.34
C VAL A 111 -22.75 0.97 -4.12
N HIS A 112 -22.44 0.24 -3.05
CA HIS A 112 -23.14 0.33 -1.77
C HIS A 112 -22.24 0.94 -0.71
N VAL A 113 -22.71 2.00 -0.04
CA VAL A 113 -21.96 2.66 1.03
C VAL A 113 -22.59 2.34 2.39
N ALA A 114 -21.87 1.57 3.20
CA ALA A 114 -22.30 1.21 4.55
C ALA A 114 -22.05 2.34 5.57
N HIS A 115 -22.88 3.37 5.55
CA HIS A 115 -22.75 4.56 6.41
C HIS A 115 -22.73 4.27 7.92
N GLY A 116 -23.27 3.13 8.36
CA GLY A 116 -23.35 2.74 9.77
C GLY A 116 -22.09 2.08 10.36
N ILE A 117 -21.05 1.86 9.54
CA ILE A 117 -19.84 1.13 9.96
C ILE A 117 -18.65 2.08 9.93
N SER A 118 -18.08 2.36 11.11
CA SER A 118 -16.85 3.16 11.21
C SER A 118 -15.61 2.27 11.32
N THR A 119 -14.74 2.33 10.32
CA THR A 119 -13.44 1.63 10.29
C THR A 119 -12.28 2.44 10.90
N ARG A 120 -12.57 3.63 11.45
CA ARG A 120 -11.59 4.47 12.16
C ARG A 120 -10.98 3.70 13.34
N TYR A 121 -9.70 3.96 13.64
CA TYR A 121 -8.93 3.22 14.65
C TYR A 121 -9.68 3.01 15.99
N GLN A 122 -10.29 4.07 16.53
CA GLN A 122 -11.03 4.04 17.80
C GLN A 122 -12.30 3.16 17.79
N ALA A 123 -12.87 2.90 16.62
CA ALA A 123 -14.11 2.13 16.43
C ALA A 123 -13.87 0.73 15.85
N ARG A 124 -12.62 0.34 15.58
CA ARG A 124 -12.31 -0.92 14.89
C ARG A 124 -12.90 -2.15 15.59
N ALA A 125 -12.79 -2.23 16.92
CA ALA A 125 -13.31 -3.35 17.67
C ALA A 125 -14.84 -3.54 17.51
N SER A 126 -15.61 -2.44 17.50
CA SER A 126 -17.06 -2.50 17.30
C SER A 126 -17.47 -2.70 15.85
N SER A 127 -16.60 -2.37 14.90
CA SER A 127 -16.85 -2.58 13.45
C SER A 127 -16.72 -4.03 12.98
N LEU A 128 -16.04 -4.90 13.74
CA LEU A 128 -15.72 -6.26 13.30
C LEU A 128 -16.99 -7.09 12.98
N ALA A 129 -17.96 -7.08 13.89
CA ALA A 129 -19.19 -7.87 13.71
C ALA A 129 -20.06 -7.32 12.55
N PRO A 130 -20.36 -6.00 12.48
CA PRO A 130 -21.09 -5.44 11.35
C PRO A 130 -20.45 -5.71 9.99
N ILE A 131 -19.11 -5.64 9.88
CA ILE A 131 -18.40 -5.94 8.64
C ILE A 131 -18.55 -7.41 8.27
N ALA A 132 -18.36 -8.32 9.23
CA ALA A 132 -18.47 -9.74 8.97
C ALA A 132 -19.87 -10.12 8.48
N THR A 133 -20.91 -9.60 9.14
CA THR A 133 -22.31 -9.80 8.72
C THR A 133 -22.57 -9.24 7.33
N LEU A 134 -22.12 -8.01 7.04
CA LEU A 134 -22.31 -7.39 5.73
C LEU A 134 -21.67 -8.22 4.61
N MET A 135 -20.44 -8.68 4.81
CA MET A 135 -19.73 -9.50 3.84
C MET A 135 -20.44 -10.83 3.60
N ALA A 136 -20.95 -11.47 4.66
CA ALA A 136 -21.67 -12.73 4.57
C ALA A 136 -23.02 -12.57 3.87
N ASP A 137 -23.79 -11.54 4.22
CA ASP A 137 -25.08 -11.24 3.59
C ASP A 137 -24.91 -11.02 2.08
N GLN A 138 -23.90 -10.24 1.68
CA GLN A 138 -23.59 -10.01 0.27
C GLN A 138 -23.14 -11.30 -0.43
N TYR A 139 -22.30 -12.10 0.21
CA TYR A 139 -21.85 -13.38 -0.35
C TYR A 139 -23.01 -14.36 -0.53
N HIS A 140 -23.93 -14.46 0.44
CA HIS A 140 -25.09 -15.35 0.32
C HIS A 140 -26.09 -14.87 -0.73
N ALA A 141 -26.24 -13.56 -0.90
CA ALA A 141 -27.10 -13.00 -1.95
C ALA A 141 -26.58 -13.29 -3.36
N SER A 142 -25.25 -13.28 -3.56
CA SER A 142 -24.61 -13.58 -4.84
C SER A 142 -23.29 -14.33 -4.65
N PRO A 143 -23.30 -15.66 -4.48
CA PRO A 143 -22.07 -16.42 -4.23
C PRO A 143 -21.08 -16.35 -5.40
N GLY A 144 -19.82 -16.02 -5.10
CA GLY A 144 -18.74 -15.95 -6.08
C GLY A 144 -17.43 -15.54 -5.44
N ASN A 145 -16.47 -15.08 -6.23
CA ASN A 145 -15.21 -14.57 -5.71
C ASN A 145 -15.31 -13.09 -5.34
N TYR A 146 -14.93 -12.78 -4.11
CA TYR A 146 -14.82 -11.41 -3.60
C TYR A 146 -13.42 -11.12 -3.09
N LEU A 147 -13.03 -9.85 -3.09
CA LEU A 147 -11.78 -9.37 -2.51
C LEU A 147 -12.07 -8.23 -1.53
N ALA A 148 -11.76 -8.45 -0.25
CA ALA A 148 -11.96 -7.48 0.82
C ALA A 148 -10.64 -6.80 1.18
N PHE A 149 -10.64 -5.47 1.23
CA PHE A 149 -9.46 -4.67 1.48
C PHE A 149 -9.48 -3.97 2.85
N PHE A 150 -8.41 -4.15 3.63
CA PHE A 150 -8.29 -3.64 5.00
C PHE A 150 -7.11 -2.68 5.15
N SER A 151 -7.26 -1.68 6.03
CA SER A 151 -6.23 -0.65 6.27
C SER A 151 -4.94 -1.15 6.93
N SER A 152 -4.90 -2.36 7.49
CA SER A 152 -3.69 -2.95 8.06
C SER A 152 -3.82 -4.46 8.21
N PHE A 153 -2.69 -5.17 8.30
CA PHE A 153 -2.67 -6.61 8.62
C PHE A 153 -3.38 -6.91 9.94
N ASP A 154 -3.14 -6.12 11.00
CA ASP A 154 -3.80 -6.36 12.29
C ASP A 154 -5.32 -6.28 12.21
N TYR A 155 -5.85 -5.40 11.35
CA TYR A 155 -7.29 -5.25 11.17
C TYR A 155 -7.86 -6.34 10.27
N LEU A 156 -7.12 -6.72 9.23
CA LEU A 156 -7.42 -7.87 8.38
C LEU A 156 -7.59 -9.13 9.23
N GLU A 157 -6.61 -9.46 10.07
CA GLU A 157 -6.68 -10.66 10.92
C GLU A 157 -7.89 -10.63 11.86
N GLN A 158 -8.16 -9.49 12.50
CA GLN A 158 -9.32 -9.33 13.40
C GLN A 158 -10.66 -9.56 12.69
N VAL A 159 -10.83 -9.03 11.48
CA VAL A 159 -12.06 -9.22 10.70
C VAL A 159 -12.13 -10.65 10.18
N ALA A 160 -11.04 -11.20 9.63
CA ALA A 160 -11.00 -12.57 9.10
C ALA A 160 -11.27 -13.61 10.20
N ASP A 161 -10.64 -13.48 11.37
CA ASP A 161 -10.89 -14.35 12.53
C ASP A 161 -12.33 -14.26 13.01
N ARG A 162 -12.94 -13.06 12.95
CA ARG A 162 -14.35 -12.90 13.28
C ARG A 162 -15.24 -13.56 12.24
N PHE A 163 -14.94 -13.34 10.96
CA PHE A 163 -15.72 -13.86 9.84
C PHE A 163 -15.69 -15.39 9.78
N GLU A 164 -14.52 -16.02 9.85
CA GLU A 164 -14.40 -17.49 9.80
C GLU A 164 -15.07 -18.18 11.01
N ARG A 165 -15.11 -17.51 12.17
CA ARG A 165 -15.85 -18.02 13.34
C ARG A 165 -17.36 -17.94 13.16
N ASP A 166 -17.86 -16.82 12.64
CA ASP A 166 -19.30 -16.57 12.52
C ASP A 166 -19.90 -17.25 11.26
N HIS A 167 -19.09 -17.44 10.21
CA HIS A 167 -19.50 -17.93 8.88
C HIS A 167 -18.52 -19.00 8.32
N PRO A 168 -18.39 -20.17 8.99
CA PRO A 168 -17.40 -21.19 8.62
C PRO A 168 -17.67 -21.89 7.28
N ASP A 169 -18.85 -21.71 6.70
CA ASP A 169 -19.25 -22.27 5.41
C ASP A 169 -18.73 -21.48 4.20
N ILE A 170 -18.28 -20.24 4.41
CA ILE A 170 -17.75 -19.37 3.35
C ILE A 170 -16.23 -19.58 3.23
N PRO A 171 -15.69 -19.98 2.07
CA PRO A 171 -14.25 -20.13 1.88
C PRO A 171 -13.54 -18.78 2.01
N VAL A 172 -12.48 -18.74 2.83
CA VAL A 172 -11.67 -17.55 3.06
C VAL A 172 -10.20 -17.84 2.81
N TRP A 173 -9.49 -16.84 2.30
CA TRP A 173 -8.03 -16.86 2.28
C TRP A 173 -7.46 -15.46 2.53
N ARG A 174 -6.32 -15.41 3.20
CA ARG A 174 -5.76 -14.17 3.75
C ARG A 174 -4.41 -13.86 3.12
N GLN A 175 -4.18 -12.58 2.82
CA GLN A 175 -2.85 -12.09 2.47
C GLN A 175 -1.92 -12.23 3.68
N ALA A 176 -0.83 -12.98 3.52
CA ALA A 176 0.20 -13.10 4.55
C ALA A 176 1.13 -11.88 4.56
N ARG A 177 1.73 -11.62 5.73
CA ARG A 177 2.78 -10.60 5.84
C ARG A 177 3.98 -11.02 4.99
N ARG A 178 4.51 -10.08 4.20
CA ARG A 178 5.72 -10.27 3.38
C ARG A 178 5.61 -11.44 2.38
N MET A 179 4.46 -11.62 1.73
CA MET A 179 4.35 -12.57 0.61
C MET A 179 5.40 -12.29 -0.45
N SER A 180 6.18 -13.32 -0.78
CA SER A 180 7.01 -13.43 -1.96
C SER A 180 6.16 -13.38 -3.23
N GLU A 181 6.79 -13.15 -4.37
CA GLU A 181 6.11 -13.11 -5.66
C GLU A 181 5.35 -14.42 -6.00
N PRO A 182 5.91 -15.62 -5.76
CA PRO A 182 5.15 -16.87 -5.93
C PRO A 182 3.93 -16.96 -5.00
N GLU A 183 4.05 -16.58 -3.73
CA GLU A 183 2.92 -16.63 -2.78
C GLU A 183 1.80 -15.66 -3.19
N ARG A 184 2.16 -14.52 -3.80
CA ARG A 184 1.17 -13.59 -4.37
C ARG A 184 0.47 -14.20 -5.58
N ALA A 185 1.21 -14.87 -6.46
CA ALA A 185 0.63 -15.57 -7.59
C ALA A 185 -0.32 -16.68 -7.12
N ASP A 186 0.04 -17.45 -6.10
CA ASP A 186 -0.81 -18.49 -5.52
C ASP A 186 -2.08 -17.93 -4.86
N PHE A 187 -1.99 -16.77 -4.20
CA PHE A 187 -3.16 -16.06 -3.68
C PHE A 187 -4.13 -15.69 -4.82
N LEU A 188 -3.61 -15.12 -5.91
CA LEU A 188 -4.43 -14.71 -7.06
C LEU A 188 -4.95 -15.89 -7.90
N ALA A 189 -4.22 -17.00 -7.91
CA ALA A 189 -4.61 -18.23 -8.62
C ALA A 189 -5.92 -18.84 -8.07
N ARG A 190 -6.32 -18.48 -6.84
CA ARG A 190 -7.60 -18.91 -6.24
C ARG A 190 -8.82 -18.25 -6.89
N PHE A 191 -8.63 -17.08 -7.50
CA PHE A 191 -9.68 -16.37 -8.24
C PHE A 191 -9.86 -17.00 -9.63
N VAL A 192 -10.50 -18.18 -9.67
CA VAL A 192 -10.85 -18.90 -10.90
C VAL A 192 -12.28 -18.58 -11.33
N ALA A 193 -12.60 -18.73 -12.61
CA ALA A 193 -13.97 -18.54 -13.09
C ALA A 193 -14.92 -19.55 -12.41
N GLY A 194 -16.08 -19.08 -11.96
CA GLY A 194 -17.02 -19.88 -11.15
C GLY A 194 -16.53 -20.21 -9.73
N GLY A 195 -15.38 -19.66 -9.31
CA GLY A 195 -14.84 -19.78 -7.97
C GLY A 195 -15.75 -19.13 -6.93
N ARG A 196 -15.58 -19.56 -5.68
CA ARG A 196 -16.38 -19.10 -4.55
C ARG A 196 -15.51 -18.89 -3.32
N GLY A 197 -15.57 -17.69 -2.78
CA GLY A 197 -14.95 -17.33 -1.51
C GLY A 197 -14.48 -15.89 -1.48
N ILE A 198 -13.88 -15.52 -0.36
CA ILE A 198 -13.46 -14.16 -0.10
C ILE A 198 -11.96 -14.12 0.19
N GLY A 199 -11.21 -13.43 -0.66
CA GLY A 199 -9.83 -13.07 -0.38
C GLY A 199 -9.77 -11.84 0.51
N PHE A 200 -8.95 -11.88 1.55
CA PHE A 200 -8.70 -10.77 2.46
C PHE A 200 -7.32 -10.19 2.17
N ALA A 201 -7.23 -8.89 1.85
CA ALA A 201 -6.00 -8.20 1.49
C ALA A 201 -5.87 -6.84 2.19
N VAL A 202 -4.66 -6.28 2.21
CA VAL A 202 -4.38 -4.96 2.78
C VAL A 202 -4.36 -3.89 1.67
N LEU A 203 -5.00 -2.75 1.92
CA LEU A 203 -4.98 -1.57 1.05
C LEU A 203 -3.56 -1.05 0.85
N GLY A 204 -3.25 -0.60 -0.37
CA GLY A 204 -1.91 -0.10 -0.72
C GLY A 204 -0.82 -1.19 -0.74
N GLY A 205 -1.23 -2.46 -0.66
CA GLY A 205 -0.36 -3.60 -0.93
C GLY A 205 -0.38 -4.00 -2.41
N SER A 206 0.37 -5.05 -2.72
CA SER A 206 0.53 -5.59 -4.08
C SER A 206 -0.71 -6.08 -4.80
N PHE A 207 -1.85 -6.16 -4.10
CA PHE A 207 -3.11 -6.63 -4.66
C PHE A 207 -4.07 -5.47 -4.96
N GLY A 208 -3.76 -4.25 -4.53
CA GLY A 208 -4.55 -3.06 -4.85
C GLY A 208 -4.16 -2.41 -6.18
N GLU A 209 -3.04 -2.83 -6.77
CA GLU A 209 -2.50 -2.27 -8.02
C GLU A 209 -2.10 -3.41 -8.98
N GLY A 210 -2.40 -3.25 -10.28
CA GLY A 210 -1.84 -4.10 -11.34
C GLY A 210 -2.37 -5.54 -11.43
N VAL A 211 -3.45 -5.88 -10.72
CA VAL A 211 -4.10 -7.19 -10.81
C VAL A 211 -5.34 -7.11 -11.71
N ASP A 212 -5.39 -7.98 -12.73
CA ASP A 212 -6.56 -8.13 -13.61
C ASP A 212 -7.22 -9.50 -13.40
N LEU A 213 -8.47 -9.48 -12.93
CA LEU A 213 -9.30 -10.67 -12.67
C LEU A 213 -10.57 -10.60 -13.53
N PRO A 214 -10.47 -10.91 -14.83
CA PRO A 214 -11.55 -10.65 -15.78
C PRO A 214 -12.73 -11.60 -15.62
N GLY A 215 -13.91 -11.12 -16.01
CA GLY A 215 -15.16 -11.88 -16.02
C GLY A 215 -15.61 -12.27 -14.61
N GLU A 216 -16.00 -13.53 -14.43
CA GLU A 216 -16.49 -14.03 -13.14
C GLU A 216 -15.38 -14.42 -12.16
N ARG A 217 -14.11 -14.11 -12.49
CA ARG A 217 -12.98 -14.37 -11.60
C ARG A 217 -13.02 -13.49 -10.35
N LEU A 218 -13.62 -12.31 -10.44
CA LEU A 218 -13.90 -11.42 -9.30
C LEU A 218 -15.22 -10.70 -9.56
N ILE A 219 -16.22 -10.93 -8.72
CA ILE A 219 -17.57 -10.38 -8.92
C ILE A 219 -17.89 -9.22 -7.99
N GLY A 220 -17.02 -8.94 -7.01
CA GLY A 220 -17.19 -7.80 -6.11
C GLY A 220 -15.98 -7.58 -5.21
N ALA A 221 -15.95 -6.43 -4.56
CA ALA A 221 -14.95 -6.05 -3.59
C ALA A 221 -15.58 -5.37 -2.37
N PHE A 222 -14.92 -5.47 -1.22
CA PHE A 222 -15.32 -4.84 0.05
C PHE A 222 -14.23 -3.90 0.56
#